data_AF-A0A7S0B1P2-F1
#
_entry.id   AF-A0A7S0B1P2-F1
#
_cell.length_a   1.000
_cell.length_b   1.000
_cell.length_c   1.000
_cell.angle_alpha   90.00
_cell.angle_beta   90.00
_cell.angle_gamma   90.00
#
_symmetry.space_group_name_H-M   'P 1'
#
loop_
_entity.id
_entity.type
_entity.pdbx_description
1 polymer ?
#
loop_
_entity_poly.entity_id
_entity_poly.type
_entity_poly.pdbx_seq_one_letter_code
_entity_poly.pdbx_strand_id
1 'polypeptide(L)'
;MAEPHTGIADTGSAKAGGKEGSGESSRAASWLRHLPQLAIAAAFGGSAVAMKLAPVAGILPGGLSSDLVLAYGKFAALPPLKPLGLGGQGLMLVLAAVHLLVAAQLALLSSTWRTRAAGLWAMAAMAGAEYCTRTTGFVPPGVPDAALPYAAAASSAMHVTLFLLGACLCACPPPASLAAAAATACGARRSRGPDGEAPPDEPPRGRPAA
;
A
#
# COMPACT_ATOMS: atom_id res chain seq x y z
N MET A 1 -31.32 -57.40 38.29
CA MET A 1 -29.89 -57.19 38.58
C MET A 1 -29.50 -55.89 37.90
N ALA A 2 -29.71 -54.75 38.54
CA ALA A 2 -28.88 -54.13 39.59
C ALA A 2 -27.97 -53.08 38.94
N GLU A 3 -28.31 -51.80 39.18
CA GLU A 3 -27.49 -50.63 38.90
C GLU A 3 -26.19 -50.63 39.71
N PRO A 4 -25.29 -49.68 39.43
CA PRO A 4 -25.13 -48.64 40.45
C PRO A 4 -25.03 -47.20 39.91
N HIS A 5 -25.73 -46.31 40.63
CA HIS A 5 -25.46 -44.89 40.79
C HIS A 5 -24.38 -44.63 41.86
N THR A 6 -23.48 -43.68 41.60
CA THR A 6 -22.84 -42.70 42.52
C THR A 6 -21.99 -41.77 41.64
N GLY A 7 -21.97 -40.43 41.65
CA GLY A 7 -22.43 -39.42 42.61
C GLY A 7 -21.25 -38.49 42.99
N ILE A 8 -21.33 -37.19 42.64
CA ILE A 8 -20.69 -36.01 43.28
C ILE A 8 -19.17 -35.84 42.97
N ALA A 9 -18.59 -34.68 42.58
CA ALA A 9 -18.76 -33.33 43.09
C ALA A 9 -18.48 -32.22 42.06
N ASP A 10 -19.21 -31.13 42.27
CA ASP A 10 -18.99 -29.78 41.79
C ASP A 10 -17.86 -29.12 42.61
N THR A 11 -16.86 -28.53 41.96
CA THR A 11 -16.03 -27.47 42.56
C THR A 11 -15.72 -26.43 41.49
N GLY A 12 -16.47 -25.34 41.52
CA GLY A 12 -16.08 -24.12 40.83
C GLY A 12 -14.73 -23.63 41.31
N SER A 13 -13.95 -23.07 40.38
CA SER A 13 -13.01 -22.01 40.71
C SER A 13 -12.88 -21.05 39.54
N ALA A 14 -13.40 -19.86 39.79
CA ALA A 14 -13.04 -18.55 39.31
C ALA A 14 -12.06 -18.41 38.13
N LYS A 15 -12.52 -17.63 37.14
CA LYS A 15 -11.75 -16.65 36.37
C LYS A 15 -10.50 -16.15 37.13
N ALA A 16 -9.35 -16.31 36.49
CA ALA A 16 -8.27 -15.31 36.44
C ALA A 16 -7.83 -15.28 34.98
N GLY A 17 -8.16 -14.26 34.20
CA GLY A 17 -7.47 -12.98 34.26
C GLY A 17 -6.39 -12.97 33.17
N GLY A 18 -6.81 -12.71 31.92
CA GLY A 18 -5.93 -12.76 30.74
C GLY A 18 -6.47 -11.99 29.53
N LYS A 19 -7.20 -10.90 29.77
CA LYS A 19 -7.30 -9.76 28.84
C LYS A 19 -6.61 -8.65 29.63
N GLU A 20 -5.51 -8.08 29.16
CA GLU A 20 -5.49 -7.01 28.17
C GLU A 20 -4.03 -6.89 27.66
N GLY A 21 -3.81 -7.02 26.36
CA GLY A 21 -2.47 -6.84 25.77
C GLY A 21 -2.30 -7.43 24.37
N SER A 22 -3.08 -8.46 24.01
CA SER A 22 -2.92 -9.16 22.72
C SER A 22 -3.69 -8.53 21.54
N GLY A 23 -4.68 -7.67 21.81
CA GLY A 23 -5.58 -7.14 20.79
C GLY A 23 -4.99 -6.01 19.93
N GLU A 24 -4.09 -5.18 20.49
CA GLU A 24 -3.40 -4.13 19.73
C GLU A 24 -2.25 -4.68 18.89
N SER A 25 -1.48 -5.63 19.44
CA SER A 25 -0.41 -6.33 18.72
C SER A 25 -0.94 -7.06 17.48
N SER A 26 -2.09 -7.73 17.58
CA SER A 26 -2.74 -8.42 16.45
C SER A 26 -3.23 -7.47 15.35
N ARG A 27 -3.73 -6.29 15.71
CA ARG A 27 -4.22 -5.28 14.75
C ARG A 27 -3.10 -4.51 14.05
N ALA A 28 -2.05 -4.14 14.79
CA ALA A 28 -0.85 -3.55 14.21
C ALA A 28 -0.18 -4.53 13.23
N ALA A 29 -0.06 -5.81 13.61
CA ALA A 29 0.47 -6.87 12.74
C ALA A 29 -0.39 -7.11 11.49
N SER A 30 -1.71 -6.86 11.56
CA SER A 30 -2.63 -6.93 10.41
C SER A 30 -2.37 -5.81 9.40
N TRP A 31 -2.09 -4.59 9.85
CA TRP A 31 -1.83 -3.44 8.95
C TRP A 31 -0.48 -3.52 8.24
N LEU A 32 0.53 -4.15 8.86
CA LEU A 32 1.83 -4.38 8.24
C LEU A 32 1.72 -5.15 6.91
N ARG A 33 0.71 -6.01 6.77
CA ARG A 33 0.46 -6.78 5.53
C ARG A 33 0.00 -5.90 4.36
N HIS A 34 -0.51 -4.71 4.63
CA HIS A 34 -0.95 -3.75 3.61
C HIS A 34 0.13 -2.71 3.27
N LEU A 35 1.28 -2.70 3.97
CA LEU A 35 2.34 -1.72 3.71
C LEU A 35 2.88 -1.76 2.26
N PRO A 36 3.15 -2.93 1.64
CA PRO A 36 3.59 -2.95 0.25
C PRO A 36 2.56 -2.35 -0.71
N GLN A 37 1.27 -2.63 -0.48
CA GLN A 37 0.15 -2.13 -1.27
C GLN A 37 0.02 -0.61 -1.13
N LEU A 38 0.10 -0.10 0.10
CA LEU A 38 0.04 1.33 0.40
C LEU A 38 1.22 2.07 -0.20
N ALA A 39 2.44 1.55 0.01
CA ALA A 39 3.66 2.16 -0.50
C ALA A 39 3.67 2.26 -2.03
N ILE A 40 3.26 1.18 -2.73
CA ILE A 40 3.17 1.21 -4.19
C ILE A 40 2.06 2.15 -4.66
N ALA A 41 0.87 2.11 -4.05
CA ALA A 41 -0.22 3.01 -4.41
C ALA A 41 0.18 4.48 -4.23
N ALA A 42 0.81 4.82 -3.10
CA ALA A 42 1.30 6.17 -2.81
C ALA A 42 2.44 6.58 -3.75
N ALA A 43 3.42 5.72 -3.99
CA ALA A 43 4.53 6.01 -4.89
C ALA A 43 4.05 6.20 -6.35
N PHE A 44 3.10 5.40 -6.81
CA PHE A 44 2.61 5.45 -8.18
C PHE A 44 1.69 6.65 -8.38
N GLY A 45 0.75 6.87 -7.46
CA GLY A 45 -0.10 8.07 -7.46
C GLY A 45 0.73 9.34 -7.35
N GLY A 46 1.65 9.40 -6.38
CA GLY A 46 2.55 10.52 -6.20
C GLY A 46 3.45 10.77 -7.41
N SER A 47 4.06 9.72 -7.99
CA SER A 47 4.87 9.84 -9.21
C SER A 47 4.04 10.28 -10.42
N ALA A 48 2.81 9.81 -10.57
CA ALA A 48 1.92 10.23 -11.66
C ALA A 48 1.62 11.73 -11.58
N VAL A 49 1.33 12.23 -10.37
CA VAL A 49 1.02 13.65 -10.18
C VAL A 49 2.30 14.50 -10.25
N ALA A 50 3.26 14.26 -9.34
CA ALA A 50 4.40 15.14 -9.13
C ALA A 50 5.45 15.05 -10.26
N MET A 51 5.68 13.87 -10.82
CA MET A 51 6.76 13.65 -11.80
C MET A 51 6.28 13.63 -13.25
N LYS A 52 4.97 13.66 -13.50
CA LYS A 52 4.41 13.52 -14.85
C LYS A 52 3.34 14.57 -15.15
N LEU A 53 2.20 14.56 -14.46
CA LEU A 53 1.11 15.50 -14.75
C LEU A 53 1.47 16.95 -14.43
N ALA A 54 2.06 17.22 -13.26
CA ALA A 54 2.46 18.58 -12.87
C ALA A 54 3.50 19.19 -13.83
N PRO A 55 4.58 18.48 -14.22
CA PRO A 55 5.49 18.98 -15.25
C PRO A 55 4.81 19.23 -16.60
N VAL A 56 3.96 18.30 -17.06
CA VAL A 56 3.24 18.43 -18.35
C VAL A 56 2.29 19.63 -18.33
N ALA A 57 1.64 19.91 -17.19
CA ALA A 57 0.80 21.08 -17.01
C ALA A 57 1.58 22.39 -16.83
N GLY A 58 2.92 22.34 -16.77
CA GLY A 58 3.76 23.54 -16.63
C GLY A 58 3.66 24.22 -15.25
N ILE A 59 3.18 23.51 -14.23
CA ILE A 59 2.89 24.13 -12.92
C ILE A 59 4.06 24.08 -11.92
N LEU A 60 5.20 23.48 -12.29
CA LEU A 60 6.37 23.44 -11.41
C LEU A 60 7.22 24.72 -11.57
N PRO A 61 7.70 25.30 -10.47
CA PRO A 61 8.45 26.55 -10.49
C PRO A 61 9.85 26.39 -11.09
N GLY A 62 10.47 27.50 -11.46
CA GLY A 62 11.91 27.57 -11.70
C GLY A 62 12.44 26.75 -12.89
N GLY A 63 11.61 26.50 -13.91
CA GLY A 63 12.03 25.71 -15.10
C GLY A 63 12.02 24.20 -14.88
N LEU A 64 11.63 23.72 -13.69
CA LEU A 64 11.60 22.28 -13.38
C LEU A 64 10.69 21.49 -14.32
N SER A 65 9.58 22.08 -14.78
CA SER A 65 8.69 21.46 -15.76
C SER A 65 9.41 21.13 -17.07
N SER A 66 10.15 22.09 -17.64
CA SER A 66 10.89 21.89 -18.88
C SER A 66 12.04 20.89 -18.72
N ASP A 67 12.75 20.94 -17.59
CA ASP A 67 13.87 20.03 -17.32
C ASP A 67 13.40 18.58 -17.21
N LEU A 68 12.26 18.36 -16.54
CA LEU A 68 11.66 17.03 -16.45
C LEU A 68 11.14 16.55 -17.81
N VAL A 69 10.46 17.40 -18.59
CA VAL A 69 10.01 17.03 -19.94
C VAL A 69 11.20 16.66 -20.84
N LEU A 70 12.31 17.41 -20.76
CA LEU A 70 13.54 17.11 -21.48
C LEU A 70 14.13 15.76 -21.05
N ALA A 71 14.19 15.49 -19.74
CA ALA A 71 14.67 14.22 -19.20
C ALA A 71 13.85 13.03 -19.69
N TYR A 72 12.51 13.14 -19.65
CA TYR A 72 11.63 12.11 -20.22
C TYR A 72 11.76 11.99 -21.73
N GLY A 73 12.12 13.07 -22.44
CA GLY A 73 12.50 13.02 -23.85
C GLY A 73 13.72 12.13 -24.09
N LYS A 74 14.74 12.23 -23.23
CA LYS A 74 15.91 11.32 -23.27
C LYS A 74 15.51 9.87 -23.01
N PHE A 75 14.59 9.63 -22.08
CA PHE A 75 14.06 8.28 -21.82
C PHE A 75 13.32 7.72 -23.04
N ALA A 76 12.44 8.51 -23.66
CA ALA A 76 11.66 8.09 -24.82
C ALA A 76 12.54 7.78 -26.05
N ALA A 77 13.72 8.41 -26.14
CA ALA A 77 14.71 8.15 -27.18
C ALA A 77 15.51 6.85 -26.98
N LEU A 78 15.42 6.19 -25.82
CA LEU A 78 16.16 4.94 -25.55
C LEU A 78 15.67 3.82 -26.49
N PRO A 79 16.56 2.89 -26.93
CA PRO A 79 16.22 1.86 -27.91
C PRO A 79 14.94 1.05 -27.61
N PRO A 80 14.64 0.65 -26.35
CA PRO A 80 13.42 -0.09 -26.05
C PRO A 80 12.12 0.74 -26.19
N LEU A 81 12.20 2.07 -26.04
CA LEU A 81 11.04 2.97 -26.05
C LEU A 81 10.90 3.74 -27.36
N LYS A 82 11.99 3.90 -28.11
CA LYS A 82 12.03 4.59 -29.41
C LYS A 82 10.96 4.12 -30.41
N PRO A 83 10.62 2.82 -30.55
CA PRO A 83 9.59 2.37 -31.48
C PRO A 83 8.18 2.89 -31.18
N LEU A 84 7.93 3.39 -29.97
CA LEU A 84 6.64 3.96 -29.59
C LEU A 84 6.41 5.36 -30.20
N GLY A 85 7.46 6.01 -30.74
CA GLY A 85 7.36 7.32 -31.37
C GLY A 85 6.90 8.45 -30.42
N LEU A 86 7.04 8.25 -29.11
CA LEU A 86 6.60 9.22 -28.11
C LEU A 86 7.68 10.28 -27.85
N GLY A 87 7.27 11.54 -27.76
CA GLY A 87 8.09 12.59 -27.14
C GLY A 87 8.05 12.50 -25.60
N GLY A 88 8.82 13.35 -24.91
CA GLY A 88 8.88 13.37 -23.45
C GLY A 88 7.51 13.52 -22.78
N GLN A 89 6.70 14.49 -23.22
CA GLN A 89 5.33 14.67 -22.73
C GLN A 89 4.44 13.45 -22.99
N GLY A 90 4.51 12.86 -24.18
CA GLY A 90 3.74 11.67 -24.54
C GLY A 90 4.06 10.49 -23.62
N LEU A 91 5.35 10.22 -23.39
CA LEU A 91 5.80 9.18 -22.47
C LEU A 91 5.32 9.45 -21.04
N MET A 92 5.41 10.71 -20.57
CA MET A 92 4.94 11.11 -19.24
C MET A 92 3.44 10.84 -19.07
N LEU A 93 2.61 11.19 -20.04
CA LEU A 93 1.16 10.97 -19.99
C LEU A 93 0.81 9.49 -19.98
N VAL A 94 1.44 8.68 -20.84
CA VAL A 94 1.22 7.22 -20.86
C VAL A 94 1.58 6.60 -19.51
N LEU A 95 2.76 6.92 -18.97
CA LEU A 95 3.18 6.39 -17.68
C LEU A 95 2.29 6.91 -16.54
N ALA A 96 1.80 8.15 -16.61
CA ALA A 96 0.90 8.71 -15.60
C ALA A 96 -0.42 7.95 -15.57
N ALA A 97 -1.01 7.67 -16.74
CA ALA A 97 -2.24 6.91 -16.86
C ALA A 97 -2.08 5.50 -16.27
N VAL A 98 -1.00 4.79 -16.62
CA VAL A 98 -0.75 3.44 -16.09
C VAL A 98 -0.49 3.47 -14.59
N HIS A 99 0.27 4.45 -14.09
CA HIS A 99 0.54 4.59 -12.65
C HIS A 99 -0.73 4.88 -11.85
N LEU A 100 -1.60 5.78 -12.33
CA LEU A 100 -2.89 6.06 -11.69
C LEU A 100 -3.80 4.85 -11.73
N LEU A 101 -3.84 4.11 -12.83
CA LEU A 101 -4.63 2.89 -12.94
C LEU A 101 -4.17 1.84 -11.92
N VAL A 102 -2.86 1.67 -11.74
CA VAL A 102 -2.30 0.76 -10.74
C VAL A 102 -2.59 1.23 -9.32
N ALA A 103 -2.39 2.52 -9.02
CA ALA A 103 -2.71 3.10 -7.72
C ALA A 103 -4.19 2.93 -7.37
N ALA A 104 -5.10 3.21 -8.31
CA ALA A 104 -6.54 3.04 -8.13
C ALA A 104 -6.92 1.56 -7.93
N GLN A 105 -6.33 0.65 -8.69
CA GLN A 105 -6.56 -0.79 -8.51
C GLN A 105 -6.16 -1.25 -7.09
N LEU A 106 -4.97 -0.86 -6.62
CA LEU A 106 -4.51 -1.20 -5.28
C LEU A 106 -5.34 -0.52 -4.19
N ALA A 107 -5.80 0.72 -4.41
CA ALA A 107 -6.58 1.45 -3.43
C ALA A 107 -8.01 0.89 -3.28
N LEU A 108 -8.67 0.58 -4.39
CA LEU A 108 -10.11 0.36 -4.43
C LEU A 108 -10.51 -1.10 -4.60
N LEU A 109 -9.74 -1.90 -5.33
CA LEU A 109 -10.15 -3.24 -5.74
C LEU A 109 -9.45 -4.33 -4.92
N SER A 110 -10.21 -5.32 -4.47
CA SER A 110 -9.69 -6.51 -3.79
C SER A 110 -9.67 -7.68 -4.77
N SER A 111 -8.54 -7.91 -5.43
CA SER A 111 -8.35 -9.09 -6.27
C SER A 111 -6.89 -9.53 -6.26
N THR A 112 -6.66 -10.80 -5.95
CA THR A 112 -5.33 -11.43 -5.92
C THR A 112 -4.61 -11.26 -7.25
N TRP A 113 -5.29 -11.56 -8.37
CA TRP A 113 -4.70 -11.44 -9.71
C TRP A 113 -4.34 -9.98 -10.04
N ARG A 114 -5.23 -9.02 -9.77
CA ARG A 114 -4.97 -7.59 -10.01
C ARG A 114 -3.81 -7.07 -9.15
N THR A 115 -3.74 -7.52 -7.90
CA THR A 115 -2.66 -7.16 -6.97
C THR A 115 -1.31 -7.69 -7.45
N ARG A 116 -1.28 -8.94 -7.96
CA ARG A 116 -0.09 -9.50 -8.58
C ARG A 116 0.32 -8.77 -9.85
N ALA A 117 -0.64 -8.44 -10.72
CA ALA A 117 -0.37 -7.66 -11.93
C ALA A 117 0.19 -6.26 -11.60
N ALA A 118 -0.36 -5.59 -10.59
CA ALA A 118 0.16 -4.35 -10.06
C ALA A 118 1.58 -4.50 -9.48
N GLY A 119 1.85 -5.59 -8.76
CA GLY A 119 3.19 -5.92 -8.26
C GLY A 119 4.20 -6.15 -9.38
N LEU A 120 3.84 -6.91 -10.41
CA LEU A 120 4.67 -7.13 -11.60
C LEU A 120 4.95 -5.82 -12.35
N TRP A 121 3.93 -4.98 -12.51
CA TRP A 121 4.12 -3.67 -13.10
C TRP A 121 5.03 -2.79 -12.24
N ALA A 122 4.91 -2.83 -10.91
CA ALA A 122 5.80 -2.09 -10.03
C ALA A 122 7.25 -2.51 -10.20
N MET A 123 7.51 -3.82 -10.27
CA MET A 123 8.84 -4.35 -10.56
C MET A 123 9.37 -3.88 -11.92
N ALA A 124 8.57 -4.01 -12.99
CA ALA A 124 8.94 -3.58 -14.33
C ALA A 124 9.22 -2.06 -14.41
N ALA A 125 8.38 -1.25 -13.78
CA ALA A 125 8.52 0.20 -13.74
C ALA A 125 9.78 0.63 -12.99
N MET A 126 10.11 0.00 -11.86
CA MET A 126 11.34 0.33 -11.11
C MET A 126 12.61 -0.12 -11.86
N ALA A 127 12.59 -1.30 -12.48
CA ALA A 127 13.69 -1.75 -13.33
C ALA A 127 13.89 -0.82 -14.54
N GLY A 128 12.79 -0.42 -15.19
CA GLY A 128 12.81 0.52 -16.30
C GLY A 128 13.29 1.91 -15.89
N ALA A 129 12.85 2.42 -14.73
CA ALA A 129 13.28 3.71 -14.19
C ALA A 129 14.78 3.71 -13.85
N GLU A 130 15.29 2.65 -13.23
CA GLU A 130 16.72 2.50 -12.95
C GLU A 130 17.53 2.43 -14.24
N TYR A 131 17.11 1.62 -15.21
CA TYR A 131 17.75 1.56 -16.53
C TYR A 131 17.79 2.93 -17.21
N CYS A 132 16.67 3.66 -17.23
CA CYS A 132 16.58 4.98 -17.82
C CYS A 132 17.52 5.97 -17.12
N THR A 133 17.52 5.97 -15.79
CA THR A 133 18.34 6.87 -14.96
C THR A 133 19.83 6.62 -15.20
N ARG A 134 20.25 5.36 -15.17
CA ARG A 134 21.66 4.96 -15.38
C ARG A 134 22.14 5.25 -16.80
N THR A 135 21.30 5.00 -17.81
CA THR A 135 21.69 5.15 -19.22
C THR A 135 21.77 6.61 -19.64
N THR A 136 20.89 7.45 -19.12
CA THR A 136 20.84 8.88 -19.51
C THR A 136 21.61 9.79 -18.56
N GLY A 137 22.15 9.25 -17.46
CA GLY A 137 22.76 10.04 -16.39
C GLY A 137 21.77 11.03 -15.77
N PHE A 138 20.48 10.67 -15.69
CA PHE A 138 19.48 11.57 -15.15
C PHE A 138 19.80 11.91 -13.69
N VAL A 139 19.85 13.20 -13.42
CA VAL A 139 20.00 13.79 -12.10
C VAL A 139 18.72 14.57 -11.81
N PRO A 140 18.08 14.39 -10.64
CA PRO A 140 16.94 15.20 -10.26
C PRO A 140 17.30 16.69 -10.31
N PRO A 141 16.53 17.53 -11.03
CA PRO A 141 16.83 18.94 -11.13
C PRO A 141 16.74 19.63 -9.76
N GLY A 142 17.63 20.60 -9.52
CA GLY A 142 17.71 21.34 -8.25
C GLY A 142 18.55 20.69 -7.14
N VAL A 143 19.18 19.53 -7.39
CA VAL A 143 20.12 18.91 -6.43
C VAL A 143 21.50 19.58 -6.56
N PRO A 144 22.09 20.12 -5.47
CA PRO A 144 23.44 20.68 -5.49
C PRO A 144 24.50 19.64 -5.90
N ASP A 145 25.56 20.06 -6.58
CA ASP A 145 26.61 19.16 -7.09
C ASP A 145 27.21 18.25 -6.00
N ALA A 146 27.44 18.81 -4.82
CA ALA A 146 27.96 18.06 -3.67
C ALA A 146 27.01 16.95 -3.17
N ALA A 147 25.71 17.05 -3.46
CA ALA A 147 24.69 16.10 -3.04
C ALA A 147 24.34 15.05 -4.10
N LEU A 148 24.83 15.20 -5.34
CA LEU A 148 24.56 14.28 -6.46
C LEU A 148 24.81 12.79 -6.15
N PRO A 149 25.95 12.38 -5.55
CA PRO A 149 26.18 10.96 -5.29
C PRO A 149 25.15 10.39 -4.29
N TYR A 150 24.76 11.18 -3.28
CA TYR A 150 23.76 10.78 -2.30
C TYR A 150 22.36 10.71 -2.91
N ALA A 151 21.99 11.67 -3.75
CA ALA A 151 20.72 11.67 -4.46
C ALA A 151 20.59 10.48 -5.41
N ALA A 152 21.66 10.15 -6.14
CA ALA A 152 21.70 8.97 -6.99
C ALA A 152 21.55 7.67 -6.19
N ALA A 153 22.29 7.53 -5.08
CA ALA A 153 22.19 6.37 -4.20
C ALA A 153 20.79 6.23 -3.59
N ALA A 154 20.20 7.33 -3.10
CA ALA A 154 18.85 7.34 -2.55
C ALA A 154 17.80 6.97 -3.60
N SER A 155 17.94 7.47 -4.83
CA SER A 155 17.06 7.12 -5.95
C SER A 155 17.11 5.62 -6.26
N SER A 156 18.31 5.04 -6.42
CA SER A 156 18.45 3.60 -6.64
C SER A 156 17.92 2.77 -5.46
N ALA A 157 18.16 3.20 -4.22
CA ALA A 157 17.62 2.51 -3.03
C ALA A 157 16.09 2.53 -3.01
N MET A 158 15.47 3.65 -3.40
CA MET A 158 14.02 3.77 -3.55
C MET A 158 13.50 2.83 -4.65
N HIS A 159 14.15 2.77 -5.82
CA HIS A 159 13.78 1.85 -6.89
C HIS A 159 13.84 0.39 -6.43
N VAL A 160 14.92 -0.01 -5.75
CA VAL A 160 15.08 -1.37 -5.21
C VAL A 160 14.01 -1.68 -4.17
N THR A 161 13.73 -0.74 -3.26
CA THR A 161 12.71 -0.95 -2.23
C THR A 161 11.33 -1.13 -2.85
N LEU A 162 10.93 -0.27 -3.78
CA LEU A 162 9.65 -0.39 -4.49
C LEU A 162 9.57 -1.65 -5.35
N PHE A 163 10.69 -2.07 -5.95
CA PHE A 163 10.78 -3.34 -6.68
C PHE A 163 10.51 -4.53 -5.74
N LEU A 164 11.17 -4.56 -4.57
CA LEU A 164 10.99 -5.62 -3.58
C LEU A 164 9.56 -5.63 -3.03
N LEU A 165 8.97 -4.47 -2.78
CA LEU A 165 7.56 -4.38 -2.38
C LEU A 165 6.62 -4.89 -3.49
N GLY A 166 6.97 -4.69 -4.76
CA GLY A 166 6.25 -5.26 -5.90
C GLY A 166 6.33 -6.79 -5.89
N ALA A 167 7.52 -7.34 -5.64
CA ALA A 167 7.71 -8.77 -5.46
C ALA A 167 6.92 -9.32 -4.26
N CYS A 168 6.85 -8.58 -3.15
CA CYS A 168 6.01 -8.93 -1.99
C CYS A 168 4.52 -8.99 -2.37
N LEU A 169 4.01 -8.06 -3.18
CA LEU A 169 2.62 -8.12 -3.66
C LEU A 169 2.36 -9.33 -4.57
N CYS A 170 3.36 -9.75 -5.35
CA CYS A 170 3.28 -10.94 -6.18
C CYS A 170 3.19 -12.22 -5.33
N ALA A 171 4.07 -12.34 -4.35
CA ALA A 171 4.19 -13.53 -3.49
C ALA A 171 3.08 -13.61 -2.43
N CYS A 172 2.79 -12.49 -1.78
CA CYS A 172 1.90 -12.40 -0.62
C CYS A 172 0.88 -11.27 -0.81
N PRO A 173 -0.06 -11.39 -1.76
CA PRO A 173 -1.07 -10.36 -1.98
C PRO A 173 -1.96 -10.21 -0.74
N PRO A 174 -2.16 -8.98 -0.23
CA PRO A 174 -3.05 -8.74 0.88
C PRO A 174 -4.49 -9.18 0.60
N PRO A 175 -5.24 -9.60 1.64
CA PRO A 175 -6.58 -10.18 1.48
C PRO A 175 -7.66 -9.15 1.09
N ALA A 176 -7.37 -7.84 1.22
CA ALA A 176 -8.34 -6.77 1.01
C ALA A 176 -7.71 -5.56 0.31
N SER A 177 -8.54 -4.70 -0.28
CA SER A 177 -8.11 -3.40 -0.80
C SER A 177 -7.76 -2.44 0.34
N LEU A 178 -7.01 -1.37 0.05
CA LEU A 178 -6.70 -0.34 1.06
C LEU A 178 -7.96 0.33 1.60
N ALA A 179 -8.95 0.61 0.73
CA ALA A 179 -10.23 1.18 1.14
C ALA A 179 -10.98 0.25 2.10
N ALA A 180 -11.04 -1.05 1.82
CA ALA A 180 -11.69 -2.03 2.70
C ALA A 180 -10.94 -2.19 4.03
N ALA A 181 -9.60 -2.21 4.01
CA ALA A 181 -8.78 -2.24 5.22
C ALA A 181 -9.00 -0.98 6.08
N ALA A 182 -9.04 0.21 5.46
CA ALA A 182 -9.30 1.48 6.13
C ALA A 182 -10.71 1.54 6.73
N ALA A 183 -11.73 1.13 5.97
CA ALA A 183 -13.10 1.06 6.46
C ALA A 183 -13.23 0.14 7.68
N THR A 184 -12.55 -1.02 7.66
CA THR A 184 -12.53 -1.96 8.78
C THR A 184 -11.86 -1.34 10.03
N ALA A 185 -10.74 -0.64 9.85
CA ALA A 185 -10.06 0.03 10.96
C ALA A 185 -10.85 1.20 11.54
N CYS A 186 -11.51 2.00 10.69
CA CYS A 186 -12.37 3.10 11.11
C CYS A 186 -13.65 2.59 11.81
N GLY A 187 -14.28 1.55 11.28
CA GLY A 187 -15.46 0.90 11.88
C GLY A 187 -15.15 0.27 13.24
N ALA A 188 -13.98 -0.37 13.37
CA ALA A 188 -13.49 -0.92 14.64
C ALA A 188 -13.07 0.15 15.67
N ARG A 189 -12.88 1.42 15.25
CA ARG A 189 -12.66 2.56 16.14
C ARG A 189 -13.98 3.17 16.62
N ARG A 190 -15.02 3.20 15.77
CA ARG A 190 -16.36 3.68 16.16
C ARG A 190 -17.03 2.79 17.21
N SER A 191 -16.80 1.48 17.18
CA SER A 191 -17.26 0.57 18.24
C SER A 191 -16.44 0.66 19.55
N ARG A 192 -15.43 1.52 19.60
CA ARG A 192 -14.66 1.88 20.81
C ARG A 192 -14.80 3.38 21.13
N GLY A 193 -15.98 3.96 20.90
CA GLY A 193 -16.31 5.29 21.43
C GLY A 193 -16.32 5.29 22.97
N PRO A 194 -16.22 6.47 23.62
CA PRO A 194 -16.16 6.59 25.09
C PRO A 194 -17.45 6.16 25.80
N ASP A 195 -18.54 5.96 25.06
CA ASP A 195 -19.82 5.50 25.59
C ASP A 195 -19.86 3.96 25.57
N GLY A 196 -19.03 3.36 26.40
CA GLY A 196 -19.18 1.96 26.80
C GLY A 196 -20.37 1.80 27.74
N GLU A 197 -21.55 2.24 27.32
CA GLU A 197 -22.79 1.92 28.02
C GLU A 197 -23.12 0.48 27.63
N ALA A 198 -22.83 -0.44 28.56
CA ALA A 198 -23.23 -1.83 28.45
C ALA A 198 -24.74 -1.87 28.15
N PRO A 199 -25.21 -2.70 27.20
CA PRO A 199 -26.64 -2.92 27.07
C PRO A 199 -27.17 -3.36 28.44
N PRO A 200 -28.24 -2.75 28.96
CA PRO A 200 -28.77 -3.10 30.28
C PRO A 200 -29.09 -4.59 30.29
N ASP A 201 -28.60 -5.26 31.33
CA ASP A 201 -28.83 -6.67 31.61
C ASP A 201 -30.31 -6.99 31.38
N GLU A 202 -30.58 -7.82 30.37
CA GLU A 202 -31.91 -8.37 30.15
C GLU A 202 -32.23 -9.23 31.39
N PRO A 203 -33.26 -8.89 32.19
CA PRO A 203 -33.55 -9.65 33.39
C PRO A 203 -33.94 -11.09 33.01
N PRO A 204 -33.54 -12.09 33.82
CA PRO A 204 -33.75 -13.49 33.47
C PRO A 204 -35.23 -13.76 33.31
N ARG A 205 -35.64 -14.14 32.09
CA ARG A 205 -37.00 -14.64 31.83
C ARG A 205 -37.17 -15.94 32.61
N GLY A 206 -37.88 -15.84 33.74
CA GLY A 206 -38.31 -17.00 34.51
C GLY A 206 -39.09 -17.96 33.62
N ARG A 207 -38.75 -19.24 33.68
CA ARG A 207 -39.64 -20.30 33.18
C ARG A 207 -40.89 -20.32 34.08
N PRO A 208 -42.11 -20.31 33.52
CA PRO A 208 -43.27 -20.72 34.29
C PRO A 208 -43.12 -22.21 34.61
N ALA A 209 -43.29 -22.55 35.89
CA ALA A 209 -43.46 -23.92 36.33
C ALA A 209 -44.89 -24.37 36.01
N ALA A 210 -45.03 -25.43 35.21
CA ALA A 210 -46.11 -26.41 35.21
C ALA A 210 -45.67 -27.61 34.37
#